data_AF-A0A9N9IB54-F1
#
_entry.id   AF-A0A9N9IB54-F1
#
_cell.length_a   1.000
_cell.length_b   1.000
_cell.length_c   1.000
_cell.angle_alpha   90.00
_cell.angle_beta   90.00
_cell.angle_gamma   90.00
#
_symmetry.space_group_name_H-M   'P 1'
#
loop_
_entity.id
_entity.type
_entity.pdbx_description
1 polymer ?
#
loop_
_entity_poly.entity_id
_entity_poly.type
_entity_poly.pdbx_seq_one_letter_code
_entity_poly.pdbx_strand_id
1 'polypeptide(L)' 'HSMELLDIGRHCAKSDCKQLDYLPIKCQYCKKDFCFDHSKPSEHNCSDAPSGDGERVPICPLCGVPVPIVRGEDPNIK' A
#
# COMPACT_ATOMS: atom_id res chain seq x y z
N HIS A 1 -12.89 -17.48 -32.16
CA HIS A 1 -13.09 -17.55 -30.70
C HIS A 1 -11.98 -16.76 -30.03
N SER A 2 -12.23 -15.47 -29.77
CA SER A 2 -11.27 -14.55 -29.13
C SER A 2 -11.94 -13.94 -27.90
N MET A 3 -12.00 -14.70 -26.81
CA MET A 3 -12.63 -14.28 -25.55
C MET A 3 -11.65 -14.43 -24.37
N GLU A 4 -10.38 -14.13 -24.58
CA GLU A 4 -9.32 -14.36 -23.58
C GLU A 4 -8.59 -13.06 -23.17
N LEU A 5 -9.23 -11.88 -23.33
CA LEU A 5 -8.64 -10.58 -22.93
C LEU A 5 -9.52 -9.73 -22.02
N LEU A 6 -10.66 -10.25 -21.52
CA LEU A 6 -11.63 -9.41 -20.80
C LEU A 6 -11.49 -9.40 -19.26
N ASP A 7 -10.54 -10.15 -18.68
CA ASP A 7 -10.35 -10.22 -17.20
C ASP A 7 -8.93 -9.85 -16.74
N ILE A 8 -8.18 -9.04 -17.48
CA ILE A 8 -6.76 -8.75 -17.18
C ILE A 8 -6.60 -7.65 -16.10
N GLY A 9 -7.69 -7.19 -15.46
CA GLY A 9 -7.63 -6.13 -14.47
C GLY A 9 -8.63 -6.27 -13.32
N ARG A 10 -8.35 -5.57 -12.21
CA ARG A 10 -9.25 -5.48 -11.06
C ARG A 10 -9.68 -4.03 -10.85
N HIS A 11 -10.93 -3.85 -10.43
CA HIS A 11 -11.43 -2.54 -10.06
C HIS A 11 -10.93 -2.15 -8.67
N CYS A 12 -10.63 -0.87 -8.50
CA CYS A 12 -10.32 -0.29 -7.20
C CYS A 12 -11.47 -0.53 -6.21
N ALA A 13 -11.16 -1.04 -5.02
CA ALA A 13 -12.15 -1.32 -3.99
C ALA A 13 -12.64 -0.07 -3.22
N LYS A 14 -12.10 1.12 -3.52
CA LYS A 14 -12.58 2.39 -2.94
C LYS A 14 -13.91 2.75 -3.60
N SER A 15 -14.94 2.99 -2.79
CA SER A 15 -16.34 3.18 -3.26
C SER A 15 -16.52 4.32 -4.26
N ASP A 16 -15.71 5.38 -4.14
CA ASP A 16 -15.75 6.55 -5.02
C ASP A 16 -14.90 6.37 -6.30
N CYS A 17 -14.09 5.31 -6.37
CA CYS A 17 -13.18 5.05 -7.48
C CYS A 17 -13.68 3.87 -8.32
N LYS A 18 -13.88 4.10 -9.62
CA LYS A 18 -14.27 3.06 -10.59
C LYS A 18 -13.13 2.67 -11.54
N GLN A 19 -11.89 2.98 -11.16
CA GLN A 19 -10.71 2.69 -11.98
C GLN A 19 -10.52 1.17 -12.09
N LEU A 20 -10.46 0.66 -13.32
CA LEU A 20 -9.94 -0.67 -13.64
C LEU A 20 -8.42 -0.57 -13.79
N ASP A 21 -7.68 -1.34 -12.99
CA ASP A 21 -6.23 -1.37 -12.98
C ASP A 21 -5.74 -2.78 -13.34
N TYR A 22 -4.79 -2.87 -14.27
CA TYR A 22 -4.22 -4.14 -14.73
C TYR A 22 -3.11 -4.65 -13.81
N LEU A 23 -2.61 -3.81 -12.91
CA LEU A 23 -1.62 -4.13 -11.88
C LEU A 23 -2.18 -3.74 -10.50
N PRO A 24 -3.28 -4.38 -10.06
CA PRO A 24 -3.92 -4.03 -8.81
C PRO A 24 -3.00 -4.27 -7.62
N ILE A 25 -2.97 -3.30 -6.73
CA ILE A 25 -2.14 -3.33 -5.51
C ILE A 25 -3.01 -3.82 -4.37
N LYS A 26 -2.65 -4.98 -3.81
CA LYS A 26 -3.34 -5.55 -2.66
C LYS A 26 -2.90 -4.87 -1.37
N CYS A 27 -3.84 -4.27 -0.65
CA CYS A 27 -3.56 -3.65 0.64
C CYS A 27 -3.15 -4.71 1.68
N GLN A 28 -2.06 -4.48 2.40
CA GLN A 28 -1.56 -5.43 3.39
C GLN A 28 -2.47 -5.58 4.62
N TYR A 29 -3.31 -4.59 4.90
CA TYR A 29 -4.21 -4.54 6.06
C TYR A 29 -5.56 -5.16 5.71
N CYS A 30 -6.35 -4.50 4.86
CA CYS A 30 -7.72 -4.95 4.52
C CYS A 30 -7.79 -6.00 3.39
N LYS A 31 -6.65 -6.38 2.78
CA LYS A 31 -6.52 -7.39 1.71
C LYS A 31 -7.31 -7.14 0.42
N LYS A 32 -7.92 -5.95 0.28
CA LYS A 32 -8.62 -5.49 -0.93
C LYS A 32 -7.64 -4.97 -1.98
N ASP A 33 -8.08 -4.97 -3.23
CA ASP A 33 -7.31 -4.53 -4.41
C ASP A 33 -7.61 -3.06 -4.74
N PHE A 34 -6.57 -2.27 -4.99
CA PHE A 34 -6.66 -0.84 -5.28
C PHE A 34 -5.81 -0.46 -6.50
N CYS A 35 -6.18 0.62 -7.19
CA CYS A 35 -5.34 1.21 -8.24
C CYS A 35 -4.12 1.92 -7.64
N PHE A 36 -3.17 2.32 -8.49
CA PHE A 36 -1.94 3.02 -8.08
C PHE A 36 -2.21 4.22 -7.14
N ASP A 37 -3.19 5.06 -7.48
CA ASP A 37 -3.55 6.26 -6.74
C ASP A 37 -4.09 5.96 -5.33
N HIS A 38 -4.79 4.83 -5.18
CA HIS A 38 -5.42 4.43 -3.91
C HIS A 38 -4.64 3.35 -3.15
N SER A 39 -3.37 3.16 -3.49
CA SER A 39 -2.50 2.09 -2.93
C SER A 39 -2.19 2.26 -1.44
N LYS A 40 -2.13 3.50 -0.94
CA LYS A 40 -1.83 3.77 0.47
C LYS A 40 -3.10 3.64 1.33
N PRO A 41 -2.98 3.21 2.60
CA PRO A 41 -4.11 3.10 3.51
C PRO A 41 -4.89 4.40 3.73
N SER A 42 -4.20 5.55 3.70
CA SER A 42 -4.79 6.88 3.80
C SER A 42 -5.75 7.18 2.65
N GLU A 43 -5.39 6.80 1.43
CA GLU A 43 -6.12 7.17 0.21
C GLU A 43 -7.44 6.41 0.06
N HIS A 44 -7.55 5.23 0.68
CA HIS A 44 -8.77 4.43 0.66
C HIS A 44 -9.47 4.31 2.03
N ASN A 45 -9.09 5.15 3.01
CA ASN A 45 -9.65 5.14 4.37
C ASN A 45 -9.69 3.73 4.98
N CYS A 46 -8.53 3.06 4.98
CA CYS A 46 -8.42 1.67 5.39
C CYS A 46 -8.85 1.48 6.86
N SER A 47 -9.93 0.73 7.09
CA SER A 47 -10.45 0.46 8.44
C SER A 47 -9.53 -0.43 9.29
N ASP A 48 -8.75 -1.29 8.63
CA ASP A 48 -7.81 -2.23 9.28
C ASP A 48 -6.39 -1.67 9.43
N ALA A 49 -6.15 -0.44 8.96
CA ALA A 49 -4.85 0.19 9.13
C ALA A 49 -4.68 0.66 10.59
N PRO A 50 -3.47 0.53 11.15
CA PRO A 50 -3.19 1.05 12.50
C PRO A 50 -3.48 2.55 12.55
N SER A 51 -4.20 2.99 13.58
CA SER A 51 -4.75 4.35 13.72
C SER A 51 -3.71 5.42 14.10
N GLY A 52 -2.43 5.07 14.11
CA GLY A 52 -1.34 6.02 14.29
C GLY A 52 -0.62 6.21 12.96
N ASP A 53 0.00 7.38 12.78
CA ASP A 53 0.94 7.74 11.73
C ASP A 53 2.04 6.67 11.57
N GLY A 54 1.68 5.53 10.98
CA GLY A 54 2.50 4.35 10.81
C GLY A 54 3.44 4.58 9.65
N GLU A 55 4.31 5.57 9.81
CA GLU A 55 5.54 5.68 9.05
C GLU A 55 6.21 4.31 9.17
N ARG A 56 6.34 3.62 8.04
CA ARG A 56 6.97 2.30 7.98
C ARG A 56 8.40 2.43 8.45
N VAL A 57 8.66 2.22 9.74
CA VAL A 57 10.02 2.18 10.28
C VAL A 57 10.67 0.88 9.82
N PRO A 58 11.84 0.93 9.17
CA PRO A 58 12.54 -0.28 8.79
C PRO A 58 12.93 -1.04 10.07
N ILE A 59 12.70 -2.34 10.08
CA ILE A 59 13.14 -3.22 11.15
C ILE A 59 14.58 -3.63 10.88
N CYS A 60 15.45 -3.50 11.87
CA CYS A 60 16.84 -3.94 11.75
C CYS A 60 16.91 -5.47 11.59
N PRO A 61 17.48 -6.01 10.50
CA PRO A 61 17.55 -7.46 10.28
C PRO A 61 18.51 -8.19 11.25
N LEU A 62 19.33 -7.45 12.00
CA LEU A 62 20.29 -8.02 12.95
C LEU A 62 19.69 -8.21 14.35
N CYS A 63 18.81 -7.30 14.79
CA CYS A 63 18.26 -7.31 16.15
C CYS A 63 16.73 -7.31 16.23
N GLY A 64 16.02 -7.13 15.11
CA GLY A 64 14.56 -7.13 15.06
C GLY A 64 13.88 -5.88 15.64
N VAL A 65 14.66 -4.87 16.03
CA VAL A 65 14.15 -3.61 16.61
C VAL A 65 13.86 -2.60 15.49
N PRO A 66 12.74 -1.83 15.57
CA PRO A 66 12.49 -0.73 14.63
C PRO A 66 13.59 0.33 14.73
N VAL A 67 14.13 0.73 13.58
CA VAL A 67 15.15 1.79 13.51
C VAL A 67 14.43 3.14 13.38
N PRO A 68 14.51 4.02 14.39
CA PRO A 68 13.93 5.35 14.29
C PRO A 68 14.75 6.16 13.27
N ILE A 69 14.14 6.46 12.13
CA ILE A 69 14.68 7.43 11.18
C ILE A 69 14.07 8.79 11.50
N VAL A 70 14.89 9.76 11.90
CA VAL A 70 14.42 11.12 12.13
C VAL A 70 14.17 11.77 10.77
N ARG A 71 12.99 12.36 10.59
CA ARG A 71 12.64 13.05 9.34
C ARG A 71 13.60 14.23 9.12
N GLY A 72 14.44 14.13 8.08
CA GLY A 72 15.38 15.19 7.69
C GLY A 72 16.86 14.89 8.02
N GLU A 73 17.17 13.75 8.63
CA GLU A 73 18.56 13.30 8.81
C GLU A 73 18.96 12.31 7.71
N ASP A 74 20.18 12.46 7.18
CA ASP A 74 20.73 11.49 6.22
C ASP A 74 21.20 10.24 6.99
N PRO A 75 20.66 9.04 6.68
CA PRO A 75 20.97 7.82 7.42
C PRO A 75 22.41 7.33 7.26
N ASN A 76 23.23 7.98 6.42
CA ASN A 76 24.61 7.57 6.13
C ASN A 76 25.68 8.45 6.81
N ILE A 77 25.31 9.47 7.61
CA ILE A 77 26.26 10.42 8.24
C ILE A 77 26.47 10.12 9.75
N LYS A 78 26.42 8.86 10.17
CA LYS A 78 26.59 8.50 11.59
C LYS A 78 28.01 8.07 11.93
#